data_AF-I3D3M7-F1
#
_entry.id   AF-I3D3M7-F1
#
_cell.length_a   1.000
_cell.length_b   1.000
_cell.length_c   1.000
_cell.angle_alpha   90.00
_cell.angle_beta   90.00
_cell.angle_gamma   90.00
#
_symmetry.space_group_name_H-M   'P 1'
#
loop_
_entity.id
_entity.type
_entity.pdbx_description
1 polymer ?
#
loop_
_entity_poly.entity_id
_entity_poly.type
_entity_poly.pdbx_seq_one_letter_code
_entity_poly.pdbx_strand_id
1 'polypeptide(L)'
;MNKEPVDIKKQSQYVYIPGLDLYAASKVGKLPQYVMIVLGIGLPVFGVMIYFFPISLMHVVIPEIAILPVAIHFMKKWSREWNEQFSENQFSDELK
;
A
#
# COMPACT_ATOMS: atom_id res chain seq x y z
N MET A 1 3.13 -17.06 4.99
CA MET A 1 3.85 -16.59 3.78
C MET A 1 5.34 -16.73 4.05
N ASN A 2 6.10 -17.37 3.16
CA ASN A 2 7.55 -17.41 3.29
C ASN A 2 8.09 -15.98 3.15
N LYS A 3 9.07 -15.63 3.99
CA LYS A 3 9.69 -14.31 3.96
C LYS A 3 10.71 -14.27 2.82
N GLU A 4 10.42 -13.48 1.80
CA GLU A 4 11.28 -13.29 0.64
C GLU A 4 11.32 -11.81 0.24
N PRO A 5 12.43 -11.33 -0.35
CA PRO A 5 12.49 -9.96 -0.87
C PRO A 5 11.46 -9.75 -1.97
N VAL A 6 10.93 -8.54 -2.05
CA VAL A 6 9.87 -8.16 -2.99
C VAL A 6 10.37 -7.20 -4.06
N ASP A 7 9.85 -7.35 -5.28
CA ASP A 7 10.07 -6.38 -6.34
C ASP A 7 9.19 -5.13 -6.10
N ILE A 8 9.83 -4.02 -5.75
CA ILE A 8 9.18 -2.75 -5.42
C ILE A 8 8.34 -2.22 -6.58
N LYS A 9 8.76 -2.43 -7.84
CA LYS A 9 8.02 -1.96 -9.02
C LYS A 9 6.72 -2.74 -9.17
N LYS A 10 6.76 -4.07 -9.04
CA LYS A 10 5.56 -4.92 -9.08
C LYS A 10 4.61 -4.62 -7.93
N GLN A 11 5.15 -4.45 -6.73
CA GLN A 11 4.36 -4.07 -5.55
C GLN A 11 3.63 -2.73 -5.75
N SER A 12 4.30 -1.75 -6.38
CA SER A 12 3.66 -0.47 -6.72
C SER A 12 2.56 -0.62 -7.78
N GLN A 13 2.73 -1.54 -8.74
CA GLN A 13 1.72 -1.82 -9.77
C GLN A 13 0.49 -2.53 -9.20
N TYR A 14 0.67 -3.37 -8.18
CA TYR A 14 -0.42 -4.05 -7.50
C TYR A 14 -1.36 -3.10 -6.76
N VAL A 15 -0.90 -1.90 -6.40
CA VAL A 15 -1.73 -0.86 -5.77
C VAL A 15 -2.86 -0.38 -6.67
N TYR A 16 -2.71 -0.47 -8.00
CA TYR A 16 -3.75 -0.05 -8.95
C TYR A 16 -4.91 -1.04 -9.08
N ILE A 17 -4.75 -2.27 -8.59
CA ILE A 17 -5.75 -3.32 -8.74
C ILE A 17 -6.26 -3.67 -7.34
N PRO A 18 -7.53 -3.34 -7.02
CA PRO A 18 -8.15 -3.74 -5.76
C PRO A 18 -8.00 -5.25 -5.55
N GLY A 19 -7.55 -5.65 -4.36
CA GLY A 19 -7.25 -7.05 -4.01
C GLY A 19 -5.78 -7.41 -4.19
N LEU A 20 -5.12 -6.94 -5.25
CA LEU A 20 -3.66 -7.06 -5.38
C LEU A 20 -2.94 -6.08 -4.45
N ASP A 21 -3.56 -4.95 -4.13
CA ASP A 21 -3.09 -3.98 -3.13
C ASP A 21 -3.07 -4.56 -1.70
N LEU A 22 -4.10 -5.32 -1.34
CA LEU A 22 -4.18 -6.08 -0.08
C LEU A 22 -3.16 -7.21 -0.05
N TYR A 23 -3.00 -7.93 -1.17
CA TYR A 23 -1.96 -8.95 -1.30
C TYR A 23 -0.55 -8.35 -1.13
N ALA A 24 -0.31 -7.20 -1.77
CA ALA A 24 0.92 -6.43 -1.69
C ALA A 24 1.23 -6.04 -0.23
N ALA A 25 0.27 -5.46 0.47
CA ALA A 25 0.40 -5.11 1.89
C ALA A 25 0.58 -6.35 2.80
N SER A 26 -0.09 -7.46 2.48
CA SER A 26 0.07 -8.73 3.19
C SER A 26 1.47 -9.31 3.03
N LYS A 27 2.05 -9.21 1.82
CA LYS A 27 3.39 -9.74 1.51
C LYS A 27 4.49 -9.10 2.34
N VAL A 28 4.35 -7.82 2.68
CA VAL A 28 5.31 -7.06 3.51
C VAL A 28 4.88 -6.94 4.97
N GLY A 29 3.82 -7.66 5.38
CA GLY A 29 3.33 -7.66 6.77
C GLY A 29 2.70 -6.34 7.25
N LYS A 30 2.27 -5.47 6.34
CA LYS A 30 1.70 -4.14 6.63
C LYS A 30 0.19 -4.07 6.40
N LEU A 31 -0.47 -5.21 6.17
CA LEU A 31 -1.91 -5.31 5.97
C LEU A 31 -2.73 -4.54 7.04
N PRO A 32 -2.44 -4.64 8.35
CA PRO A 32 -3.21 -3.91 9.37
C PRO A 32 -3.10 -2.40 9.22
N GLN A 33 -1.90 -1.88 8.93
CA GLN A 33 -1.69 -0.44 8.71
C GLN A 33 -2.37 0.04 7.43
N TYR A 34 -2.33 -0.77 6.36
CA TYR A 34 -3.02 -0.47 5.13
C TYR A 34 -4.55 -0.40 5.34
N VAL A 35 -5.12 -1.38 6.05
CA VAL A 35 -6.55 -1.38 6.42
C VAL A 35 -6.90 -0.17 7.29
N MET A 36 -6.07 0.21 8.26
CA MET A 36 -6.29 1.43 9.05
C MET A 36 -6.29 2.70 8.19
N ILE A 37 -5.43 2.81 7.18
CA ILE A 37 -5.41 3.95 6.25
C ILE A 37 -6.70 3.98 5.42
N VAL A 38 -7.13 2.83 4.88
CA VAL A 38 -8.36 2.74 4.08
C VAL A 38 -9.60 3.07 4.92
N LEU A 39 -9.72 2.50 6.12
CA LEU A 39 -10.87 2.73 7.00
C LEU A 39 -10.86 4.10 7.67
N GLY A 40 -9.67 4.59 8.07
CA GLY A 40 -9.52 5.84 8.82
C GLY A 40 -9.42 7.08 7.95
N ILE A 41 -9.01 6.96 6.68
CA ILE A 41 -8.85 8.09 5.76
C ILE A 41 -9.71 7.90 4.51
N GLY A 42 -9.61 6.74 3.85
CA GLY A 42 -10.33 6.49 2.60
C GLY A 42 -11.85 6.60 2.72
N LEU A 43 -12.44 5.90 3.68
CA LEU A 43 -13.90 5.92 3.93
C LEU A 43 -14.44 7.31 4.33
N PRO A 44 -13.83 8.03 5.29
CA PRO A 44 -14.27 9.38 5.64
C PRO A 44 -14.18 10.37 4.48
N VAL A 45 -13.08 10.35 3.71
CA VAL A 45 -12.93 11.23 2.53
C VAL A 45 -14.03 10.96 1.50
N PHE A 46 -14.33 9.68 1.25
CA PHE A 46 -15.42 9.29 0.36
C PHE A 46 -16.79 9.73 0.88
N GLY A 47 -17.06 9.56 2.18
CA GLY A 47 -18.31 10.01 2.81
C GLY A 47 -18.50 11.53 2.74
N VAL A 48 -17.44 12.31 2.97
CA VAL A 48 -17.47 13.78 2.81
C VAL A 48 -17.78 14.17 1.36
N MET A 49 -17.16 13.51 0.38
CA MET A 49 -17.41 13.79 -1.04
C MET A 49 -18.88 13.55 -1.40
N ILE A 50 -19.46 12.43 -0.97
CA ILE A 50 -20.89 12.12 -1.22
C ILE A 50 -21.81 13.13 -0.52
N TYR A 51 -21.44 13.63 0.65
CA TYR A 51 -22.25 14.59 1.39
C TYR A 51 -22.34 15.96 0.69
N PHE A 52 -21.23 16.46 0.14
CA PHE A 52 -21.17 17.80 -0.45
C PHE A 52 -21.51 17.83 -1.94
N PHE A 53 -21.47 16.70 -2.64
CA PHE A 53 -21.61 16.66 -4.09
C PHE A 53 -22.59 15.55 -4.53
N PRO A 54 -23.37 15.78 -5.60
CA PRO A 54 -24.28 14.76 -6.13
C PRO A 54 -23.49 13.62 -6.76
N ILE A 55 -23.75 12.39 -6.31
CA ILE A 55 -23.05 11.17 -6.74
C ILE A 55 -22.97 11.12 -8.27
N SER A 56 -21.74 11.18 -8.75
CA SER A 56 -21.37 11.15 -10.17
C SER A 56 -20.03 10.43 -10.31
N LEU A 57 -19.63 10.11 -11.54
CA LEU A 57 -18.34 9.46 -11.83
C LEU A 57 -17.15 10.18 -11.17
N MET A 58 -17.24 11.50 -10.98
CA MET A 58 -16.23 12.31 -10.30
C MET A 58 -15.96 11.89 -8.83
N HIS A 59 -16.94 11.27 -8.16
CA HIS A 59 -16.82 10.84 -6.76
C HIS A 59 -15.97 9.58 -6.60
N VAL A 60 -15.76 8.85 -7.69
CA VAL A 60 -14.87 7.68 -7.72
C VAL A 60 -13.48 8.12 -8.17
N VAL A 61 -13.41 8.94 -9.22
CA VAL A 61 -12.14 9.35 -9.85
C VAL A 61 -11.33 10.32 -8.98
N ILE A 62 -11.97 11.31 -8.35
CA ILE A 62 -11.25 12.33 -7.55
C ILE A 62 -10.56 11.72 -6.32
N PRO A 63 -11.24 10.87 -5.51
CA PRO A 63 -10.59 10.21 -4.39
C PRO A 63 -9.49 9.25 -4.84
N GLU A 64 -9.67 8.52 -5.94
CA GLU A 64 -8.63 7.63 -6.48
C GLU A 64 -7.36 8.41 -6.83
N ILE A 65 -7.45 9.54 -7.52
CA ILE A 65 -6.29 10.37 -7.89
C ILE A 65 -5.55 10.88 -6.64
N ALA A 66 -6.26 11.18 -5.56
CA ALA A 66 -5.64 11.65 -4.31
C ALA A 66 -5.04 10.51 -3.48
N ILE A 67 -5.71 9.36 -3.43
CA ILE A 67 -5.37 8.24 -2.54
C ILE A 67 -4.29 7.34 -3.16
N LEU A 68 -4.31 7.13 -4.48
CA LEU A 68 -3.33 6.27 -5.19
C LEU A 68 -1.86 6.69 -4.95
N PRO A 69 -1.48 7.97 -5.09
CA PRO A 69 -0.10 8.39 -4.84
C PRO A 69 0.36 8.10 -3.40
N VAL A 70 -0.55 8.27 -2.43
CA VAL A 70 -0.29 8.00 -1.01
C VAL A 70 -0.08 6.51 -0.79
N ALA A 71 -0.97 5.68 -1.32
CA ALA A 71 -0.86 4.22 -1.25
C ALA A 71 0.43 3.71 -1.91
N ILE A 72 0.80 4.24 -3.09
CA ILE A 72 2.04 3.90 -3.79
C ILE A 72 3.27 4.33 -2.96
N HIS A 73 3.25 5.50 -2.34
CA HIS A 73 4.33 5.96 -1.47
C HIS A 73 4.55 5.00 -0.30
N PHE A 74 3.48 4.64 0.42
CA PHE A 74 3.55 3.70 1.54
C PHE A 74 4.02 2.31 1.09
N MET A 75 3.50 1.79 -0.01
CA MET A 75 3.93 0.49 -0.54
C MET A 75 5.41 0.49 -0.94
N LYS A 76 5.90 1.56 -1.56
CA LYS A 76 7.34 1.70 -1.86
C LYS A 76 8.18 1.75 -0.60
N LYS A 77 7.75 2.52 0.41
CA LYS A 77 8.46 2.64 1.69
C LYS A 77 8.52 1.29 2.40
N TRP A 78 7.38 0.63 2.58
CA TRP A 78 7.31 -0.66 3.25
C TRP A 78 8.04 -1.77 2.51
N SER A 79 8.01 -1.76 1.17
CA SER A 79 8.76 -2.73 0.38
C SER A 79 10.28 -2.56 0.54
N ARG A 80 10.78 -1.33 0.71
CA ARG A 80 12.21 -1.09 1.03
C ARG A 80 12.56 -1.58 2.42
N GLU A 81 11.80 -1.16 3.44
CA GLU A 81 12.00 -1.59 4.83
C GLU A 81 11.97 -3.12 4.96
N TRP A 82 11.14 -3.79 4.16
CA TRP A 82 11.08 -5.24 4.09
C TRP A 82 12.35 -5.84 3.47
N ASN A 83 12.79 -5.32 2.33
CA ASN A 83 13.97 -5.82 1.62
C ASN A 83 15.27 -5.59 2.39
N GLU A 84 15.38 -4.49 3.14
CA GLU A 84 16.54 -4.15 3.97
C GLU A 84 16.83 -5.24 5.03
N GLN A 85 15.80 -5.90 5.54
CA GLN A 85 15.94 -7.01 6.49
C GLN A 85 16.69 -8.21 5.90
N PHE A 86 16.70 -8.37 4.57
CA PHE A 86 17.39 -9.48 3.92
C PHE A 86 18.84 -9.12 3.55
N SER A 87 19.11 -7.86 3.21
CA SER A 87 20.48 -7.39 2.99
C SER A 87 21.30 -7.38 4.27
N GLU A 88 20.71 -7.00 5.41
CA GLU A 88 21.40 -7.02 6.71
C GLU A 88 21.69 -8.45 7.19
N ASN A 89 20.73 -9.36 7.01
CA ASN A 89 20.91 -10.76 7.39
C ASN A 89 22.00 -11.46 6.56
N GLN A 90 22.07 -11.22 5.24
CA GLN A 90 23.16 -11.73 4.40
C GLN A 90 24.53 -11.22 4.87
N PHE A 91 24.63 -9.93 5.20
CA PHE A 91 25.89 -9.35 5.68
C PHE A 91 26.31 -9.92 7.04
N SER A 92 25.36 -10.22 7.94
CA SER A 92 25.66 -10.82 9.25
C SER A 92 26.12 -12.28 9.18
N ASP A 93 25.61 -13.03 8.20
CA ASP A 93 25.97 -14.43 7.99
C ASP A 93 27.34 -14.58 7.33
N GLU A 94 27.79 -13.61 6.53
CA GLU A 94 29.17 -13.56 5.98
C GLU A 94 30.24 -13.22 7.02
N LEU A 95 29.85 -12.65 8.17
CA LEU A 95 30.74 -12.23 9.27
C LEU A 95 30.94 -13.30 10.35
N LYS A 96 30.27 -14.45 10.26
CA LYS A 96 30.39 -15.60 11.19
C LYS A 96 31.22 -16.72 10.60
#